data_AF-A0A3C1WP96-F1
#
_entry.id   AF-A0A3C1WP96-F1
#
_cell.length_a   1.000
_cell.length_b   1.000
_cell.length_c   1.000
_cell.angle_alpha   90.00
_cell.angle_beta   90.00
_cell.angle_gamma   90.00
#
_symmetry.space_group_name_H-M   'P 1'
#
loop_
_entity.id
_entity.type
_entity.pdbx_description
1 polymer ?
#
loop_
_entity_poly.entity_id
_entity_poly.type
_entity_poly.pdbx_seq_one_letter_code
_entity_poly.pdbx_strand_id
1 'polypeptide(L)' 'MDKEKRTVAILGSTGSIGTQALEVIAANQNVFELELLTANSNADLLID' A
#
# COMPACT_ATOMS: atom_id res chain seq x y z
N MET A 1 13.62 8.55 20.01
CA MET A 1 12.43 9.10 19.34
C MET A 1 12.17 8.21 18.16
N ASP A 2 11.17 7.34 18.27
CA ASP A 2 10.69 6.62 17.10
C ASP A 2 10.30 7.65 16.05
N LYS A 3 10.88 7.53 14.86
CA LYS A 3 10.53 8.38 13.73
C LYS A 3 9.09 8.02 13.38
N GLU A 4 8.18 9.00 13.38
CA GLU A 4 6.82 8.77 12.90
C GLU A 4 6.87 8.16 11.49
N LYS A 5 6.14 7.06 11.31
CA LYS A 5 6.02 6.42 10.00
C LYS A 5 5.28 7.34 9.05
N ARG A 6 5.63 7.27 7.77
CA ARG A 6 4.91 7.99 6.72
C ARG A 6 3.67 7.20 6.35
N THR A 7 2.52 7.80 6.57
CA THR A 7 1.24 7.23 6.17
C THR A 7 1.04 7.31 4.67
N VAL A 8 0.57 6.22 4.06
CA VAL A 8 0.41 6.07 2.61
C VAL A 8 -1.01 5.59 2.29
N ALA A 9 -1.60 6.19 1.25
CA ALA A 9 -2.80 5.70 0.58
C ALA A 9 -2.46 5.32 -0.86
N ILE A 10 -2.94 4.17 -1.33
CA ILE A 10 -2.71 3.71 -2.71
C ILE A 10 -4.03 3.70 -3.48
N LEU A 11 -4.11 4.54 -4.52
CA LEU A 11 -5.24 4.59 -5.43
C LEU A 11 -4.94 3.73 -6.66
N GLY A 12 -5.69 2.63 -6.85
CA GLY A 12 -5.39 1.63 -7.88
C GLY A 12 -4.38 0.57 -7.44
N SER A 13 -4.52 0.09 -6.20
CA SER A 13 -3.66 -0.92 -5.55
C SER A 13 -3.53 -2.23 -6.33
N THR A 14 -4.57 -2.61 -7.08
CA THR A 14 -4.61 -3.84 -7.88
C THR A 14 -3.96 -3.69 -9.26
N GLY A 15 -3.43 -2.51 -9.60
CA GLY A 15 -2.69 -2.26 -10.84
C GLY A 15 -1.19 -2.53 -10.67
N SER A 16 -0.46 -2.59 -11.79
CA SER A 16 0.99 -2.88 -11.79
C SER A 16 1.81 -1.99 -10.85
N ILE A 17 1.55 -0.68 -10.84
CA ILE A 17 2.23 0.26 -9.92
C ILE A 17 1.77 0.10 -8.48
N GLY A 18 0.48 -0.20 -8.27
CA GLY A 18 -0.10 -0.39 -6.94
C GLY A 18 0.51 -1.60 -6.23
N THR A 19 0.60 -2.74 -6.92
CA THR A 19 1.18 -3.98 -6.38
C THR A 19 2.67 -3.81 -6.10
N GLN A 20 3.42 -3.15 -6.99
CA GLN A 20 4.83 -2.85 -6.76
C GLN A 20 5.04 -1.87 -5.59
N ALA A 21 4.15 -0.88 -5.43
CA ALA A 21 4.21 0.02 -4.28
C ALA A 21 3.96 -0.72 -2.96
N LEU A 22 3.06 -1.71 -2.95
CA LEU A 22 2.83 -2.57 -1.81
C LEU A 22 4.08 -3.38 -1.44
N GLU A 23 4.81 -3.93 -2.42
CA GLU A 23 6.09 -4.62 -2.19
C GLU A 23 7.12 -3.71 -1.52
N VAL A 24 7.23 -2.46 -1.97
CA VAL A 24 8.14 -1.46 -1.37
C VAL A 24 7.75 -1.12 0.07
N ILE A 25 6.46 -0.93 0.34
CA ILE A 25 5.94 -0.65 1.69
C ILE A 25 6.19 -1.84 2.61
N ALA A 26 5.92 -3.07 2.15
CA ALA A 26 6.16 -4.30 2.89
C ALA A 26 7.64 -4.49 3.24
N ALA A 27 8.55 -4.13 2.33
CA ALA A 27 9.99 -4.18 2.59
C ALA A 27 10.49 -3.09 3.56
N ASN A 28 9.69 -2.04 3.84
CA ASN A 28 10.10 -0.85 4.60
C ASN A 28 9.06 -0.47 5.69
N GLN A 29 8.53 -1.46 6.41
CA GLN A 29 7.50 -1.25 7.46
C GLN A 29 7.95 -0.36 8.64
N ASN A 30 9.25 -0.11 8.79
CA ASN A 30 9.81 0.84 9.76
C ASN A 30 9.72 2.30 9.29
N VAL A 31 9.48 2.53 7.99
CA VAL A 31 9.39 3.87 7.39
C VAL A 31 7.96 4.19 6.99
N PHE A 32 7.18 3.20 6.55
CA PHE A 32 5.84 3.40 5.99
C PHE A 32 4.76 2.68 6.79
N GLU A 33 3.57 3.28 6.76
CA GLU A 33 2.32 2.71 7.25
C GLU A 33 1.24 2.89 6.19
N LEU A 34 0.55 1.82 5.83
CA LEU A 34 -0.50 1.84 4.83
C LEU A 34 -1.85 2.06 5.52
N GLU A 35 -2.57 3.11 5.12
CA GLU A 35 -3.86 3.48 5.73
C GLU A 35 -5.06 3.17 4.83
N LEU A 36 -4.90 3.29 3.51
CA LEU A 36 -6.00 3.14 2.55
C LEU A 36 -5.56 2.43 1.27
N LEU A 37 -6.39 1.51 0.81
CA LEU A 37 -6.32 0.91 -0.51
C LEU A 37 -7.62 1.18 -1.28
N THR A 38 -7.48 1.56 -2.55
CA THR A 38 -8.60 1.56 -3.49
C THR A 38 -8.27 0.73 -4.72
N ALA A 39 -9.29 0.17 -5.35
CA ALA A 39 -9.23 -0.52 -6.62
C ALA A 39 -10.43 -0.12 -7.48
N ASN A 40 -10.31 -0.23 -8.81
CA ASN A 40 -11.42 0.10 -9.70
C ASN A 40 -12.47 -1.02 -9.73
N SER A 41 -12.07 -2.24 -10.11
CA SER A 41 -13.01 -3.35 -10.34
C SER A 41 -12.55 -4.72 -9.84
N ASN A 42 -11.27 -4.89 -9.47
CA ASN A 42 -10.75 -6.19 -9.01
C ASN A 42 -10.88 -6.32 -7.49
N ALA A 43 -12.10 -6.57 -7.01
CA ALA A 43 -12.39 -6.66 -5.58
C ALA A 43 -11.72 -7.87 -4.90
N ASP A 44 -11.57 -8.99 -5.62
CA ASP A 44 -10.93 -10.18 -5.09
C ASP A 44 -9.44 -9.89 -4.78
N LEU A 45 -8.71 -9.32 -5.74
CA LEU A 45 -7.30 -8.94 -5.51
C LEU A 45 -7.13 -7.82 -4.46
N LEU A 46 -8.17 -7.02 -4.20
CA LEU A 46 -8.12 -5.98 -3.17
C LEU A 46 -8.16 -6.58 -1.75
N ILE A 47 -8.73 -7.79 -1.58
CA ILE A 47 -8.91 -8.44 -0.27
C ILE A 47 -7.96 -9.61 -0.01
N ASP A 48 -7.15 -10.00 -0.99
CA ASP A 48 -6.09 -11.02 -0.89
C ASP A 48 -4.92 -10.57 0.01
#